data_AF-A0A7D9LE76-F1
#
_entry.id   AF-A0A7D9LE76-F1
#
_cell.length_a   1.000
_cell.length_b   1.000
_cell.length_c   1.000
_cell.angle_alpha   90.00
_cell.angle_beta   90.00
_cell.angle_gamma   90.00
#
_symmetry.space_group_name_H-M   'P 1'
#
loop_
_entity.id
_entity.type
_entity.pdbx_description
1 polymer ?
#
loop_
_entity_poly.entity_id
_entity_poly.type
_entity_poly.pdbx_seq_one_letter_code
_entity_poly.pdbx_strand_id
1 'polypeptide(L)'
;MATIQKVDVKKLPGERTFLNLAHVLLRRIVNLARGNGSNEIHFVADTYRDQSIKNAERAKRAVGGSQVIRVYGQAIPLQWKKFLSCGKNKEALLQYLYDTWKTVKMCDVHGIKVYYAHGSKCDIFYAIPGNTADQIVEVHEVLELNSTQEEADTRLYLHAAYAAKTCSDVIIVSPDTDVRVIGVSLQPLIAAHLYFHTGKGADLRTIDIKTIHESIGDDVRQSLIGLHCFNGCDSVSAFYGRGKTKAFNLLLNDKNLCSAFKDLGERFDFLPEMVNVARYNMFRLARKSENAMPPNQDALTQHIKRANYQAGIFKRSMQATPDVPSPQHHGWKREDGNLVVDWMTLPPAPDSVMELAHCTSSCKKSSCSDASKCTCLENNVPCTDLCNCARKTCSNIAGQASFEDDEEDDDDDHEAAELTSKRTN
;
A
#
# COMPACT_ATOMS: atom_id res chain seq x y z
N MET A 1 2.95 1.90 12.89
CA MET A 1 2.74 3.34 12.58
C MET A 1 1.39 3.93 13.01
N ALA A 2 0.28 3.18 12.96
CA ALA A 2 -1.06 3.69 13.31
C ALA A 2 -1.16 4.34 14.71
N THR A 3 -0.46 3.79 15.71
CA THR A 3 -0.39 4.34 17.07
C THR A 3 0.25 5.73 17.10
N ILE A 4 1.32 5.92 16.32
CA ILE A 4 2.08 7.18 16.25
C ILE A 4 1.27 8.27 15.51
N GLN A 5 0.57 7.89 14.46
CA GLN A 5 -0.30 8.80 13.69
C GLN A 5 -1.44 9.41 14.52
N LYS A 6 -1.89 8.72 15.58
CA LYS A 6 -2.94 9.21 16.48
C LYS A 6 -2.42 10.19 17.54
N VAL A 7 -1.11 10.42 17.63
CA VAL A 7 -0.54 11.37 18.60
C VAL A 7 -0.84 12.80 18.18
N ASP A 8 -1.51 13.55 19.07
CA ASP A 8 -1.59 15.00 18.97
C ASP A 8 -0.31 15.61 19.57
N VAL A 9 0.65 15.95 18.71
CA VAL A 9 1.94 16.52 19.13
C VAL A 9 1.81 17.89 19.79
N LYS A 10 0.67 18.59 19.64
CA LYS A 10 0.41 19.86 20.33
C LYS A 10 -0.01 19.63 21.78
N LYS A 11 -0.54 18.45 22.09
CA LYS A 11 -0.97 18.03 23.43
C LYS A 11 0.00 17.00 24.02
N LEU A 12 1.24 16.95 23.52
CA LEU A 12 2.26 16.10 24.10
C LEU A 12 2.58 16.61 25.52
N PRO A 13 2.52 15.76 26.55
CA PRO A 13 2.84 16.18 27.91
C PRO A 13 4.35 16.49 28.00
N GLY A 14 4.72 17.65 28.53
CA GLY A 14 6.14 18.06 28.62
C GLY A 14 6.64 18.75 27.35
N GLU A 15 7.96 18.70 27.11
CA GLU A 15 8.59 19.36 25.98
C GLU A 15 8.20 18.72 24.63
N ARG A 16 7.99 19.53 23.60
CA ARG A 16 7.61 19.03 22.27
C ARG A 16 8.84 18.59 21.47
N THR A 17 9.58 17.59 21.97
CA THR A 17 10.79 17.04 21.33
C THR A 17 10.57 15.59 20.89
N PHE A 18 11.35 15.13 19.91
CA PHE A 18 11.31 13.72 19.50
C PHE A 18 11.69 12.76 20.65
N LEU A 19 12.61 13.17 21.52
CA LEU A 19 12.99 12.40 22.72
C LEU A 19 11.78 12.20 23.64
N ASN A 20 11.06 13.27 23.98
CA ASN A 20 9.87 13.16 24.81
C ASN A 20 8.76 12.34 24.13
N LEU A 21 8.58 12.49 22.81
CA LEU A 21 7.66 11.65 22.05
C LEU A 21 8.00 10.16 22.19
N ALA A 22 9.29 9.80 22.09
CA ALA A 22 9.74 8.43 22.23
C ALA A 22 9.39 7.86 23.61
N HIS A 23 9.68 8.58 24.69
CA HIS A 23 9.33 8.13 26.05
C HIS A 23 7.81 8.06 26.28
N VAL A 24 7.05 9.03 25.78
CA VAL A 24 5.58 9.03 25.88
C VAL A 24 4.99 7.82 25.14
N LEU A 25 5.50 7.50 23.95
CA LEU A 25 5.06 6.35 23.19
C LEU A 25 5.39 5.03 23.89
N LEU A 26 6.62 4.87 24.39
CA LEU A 26 7.03 3.68 25.15
C LEU A 26 6.12 3.48 26.37
N ARG A 27 5.94 4.52 27.18
CA ARG A 27 5.07 4.48 28.35
C ARG A 27 3.64 4.09 27.99
N ARG A 28 3.09 4.61 26.88
CA ARG A 28 1.74 4.25 26.42
C ARG A 28 1.62 2.77 26.07
N ILE A 29 2.58 2.22 25.33
CA ILE A 29 2.52 0.81 24.92
C ILE A 29 2.78 -0.13 26.11
N VAL A 30 3.71 0.20 27.01
CA VAL A 30 3.98 -0.57 28.23
C VAL A 30 2.77 -0.55 29.16
N ASN A 31 2.13 0.61 29.35
CA ASN A 31 0.91 0.69 30.15
C ASN A 31 -0.26 -0.07 29.51
N LEU A 32 -0.34 -0.11 28.18
CA LEU A 32 -1.34 -0.92 27.48
C LEU A 32 -1.13 -2.41 27.76
N ALA A 33 0.11 -2.91 27.70
CA ALA A 33 0.43 -4.30 28.03
C ALA A 33 0.07 -4.62 29.49
N ARG A 34 0.53 -3.79 30.43
CA ARG A 34 0.24 -3.94 31.86
C ARG A 34 -1.26 -3.91 32.17
N GLY A 35 -2.00 -2.98 31.57
CA GLY A 35 -3.45 -2.85 31.76
C GLY A 35 -4.25 -4.06 31.27
N ASN A 36 -3.69 -4.85 30.35
CA ASN A 36 -4.28 -6.10 29.87
C ASN A 36 -3.63 -7.35 30.48
N GLY A 37 -2.75 -7.20 31.48
CA GLY A 37 -2.05 -8.33 32.11
C GLY A 37 -1.03 -9.04 31.22
N SER A 38 -0.63 -8.43 30.10
CA SER A 38 0.38 -8.99 29.19
C SER A 38 1.79 -8.81 29.76
N ASN A 39 2.66 -9.78 29.55
CA ASN A 39 4.09 -9.75 29.91
C ASN A 39 4.98 -9.28 28.74
N GLU A 40 4.44 -9.21 27.54
CA GLU A 40 5.16 -8.78 26.33
C GLU A 40 4.29 -7.89 25.43
N ILE A 41 4.95 -7.09 24.60
CA ILE A 41 4.32 -6.25 23.59
C ILE A 41 5.16 -6.22 22.31
N HIS A 42 4.50 -6.44 21.18
CA HIS A 42 5.13 -6.45 19.86
C HIS A 42 4.78 -5.14 19.12
N PHE A 43 5.73 -4.22 19.06
CA PHE A 43 5.64 -3.01 18.25
C PHE A 43 6.10 -3.32 16.82
N VAL A 44 5.12 -3.51 15.93
CA VAL A 44 5.37 -3.85 14.51
C VAL A 44 5.12 -2.63 13.62
N ALA A 45 6.13 -2.27 12.84
CA ALA A 45 6.07 -1.14 11.90
C ALA A 45 6.19 -1.59 10.43
N ASP A 46 5.72 -0.73 9.53
CA ASP A 46 5.97 -0.91 8.09
C ASP A 46 7.45 -0.70 7.79
N THR A 47 7.90 -1.25 6.66
CA THR A 47 9.19 -0.96 6.03
C THR A 47 8.97 -0.06 4.82
N TYR A 48 9.60 1.11 4.81
CA TYR A 48 9.40 2.09 3.73
C TYR A 48 10.45 1.90 2.61
N ARG A 49 10.13 1.04 1.63
CA ARG A 49 10.99 0.79 0.46
C ARG A 49 10.71 1.76 -0.68
N ASP A 50 11.75 2.06 -1.47
CA ASP A 50 11.63 2.93 -2.65
C ASP A 50 10.84 2.29 -3.80
N GLN A 51 10.89 0.97 -3.97
CA GLN A 51 10.08 0.23 -4.96
C GLN A 51 9.02 -0.62 -4.24
N SER A 52 7.76 -0.22 -4.35
CA SER A 52 6.63 -0.94 -3.75
C SER A 52 5.34 -0.77 -4.56
N ILE A 53 4.48 -1.81 -4.55
CA ILE A 53 3.12 -1.72 -5.08
C ILE A 53 2.28 -0.64 -4.37
N LYS A 54 2.67 -0.26 -3.15
CA LYS A 54 2.02 0.80 -2.36
C LYS A 54 2.48 2.20 -2.75
N ASN A 55 3.51 2.35 -3.59
CA ASN A 55 3.98 3.68 -3.99
C ASN A 55 2.89 4.52 -4.64
N ALA A 56 2.06 3.92 -5.48
CA ALA A 56 0.92 4.61 -6.09
C ALA A 56 -0.05 5.17 -5.04
N GLU A 57 -0.36 4.37 -4.00
CA GLU A 57 -1.25 4.79 -2.92
C GLU A 57 -0.58 5.82 -1.98
N ARG A 58 0.72 5.65 -1.71
CA ARG A 58 1.54 6.62 -0.96
C ARG A 58 1.59 7.96 -1.69
N ALA A 59 1.73 7.97 -3.02
CA ALA A 59 1.73 9.17 -3.84
C ALA A 59 0.37 9.88 -3.81
N LYS A 60 -0.75 9.15 -3.92
CA LYS A 60 -2.10 9.73 -3.75
C LYS A 60 -2.31 10.38 -2.38
N ARG A 61 -1.73 9.81 -1.32
CA ARG A 61 -1.81 10.31 0.06
C ARG A 61 -0.76 11.38 0.37
N ALA A 62 0.26 11.53 -0.47
CA ALA A 62 1.34 12.49 -0.25
C ALA A 62 0.82 13.90 -0.47
N VAL A 63 1.00 14.75 0.55
CA VAL A 63 0.77 16.19 0.41
C VAL A 63 1.99 16.79 -0.29
N GLY A 64 1.75 17.51 -1.40
CA GLY A 64 2.79 18.22 -2.14
C GLY A 64 3.69 19.08 -1.23
N GLY A 65 4.99 19.08 -1.52
CA GLY A 65 5.99 19.87 -0.80
C GLY A 65 6.35 19.37 0.60
N SER A 66 6.25 18.05 0.86
CA SER A 66 6.77 17.44 2.09
C SER A 66 8.30 17.44 2.10
N GLN A 67 8.91 18.10 3.09
CA GLN A 67 10.36 18.14 3.25
C GLN A 67 10.85 16.93 4.05
N VAL A 68 12.03 16.42 3.69
CA VAL A 68 12.75 15.44 4.51
C VAL A 68 13.33 16.19 5.71
N ILE A 69 12.91 15.80 6.91
CA ILE A 69 13.35 16.43 8.16
C ILE A 69 14.23 15.42 8.89
N ARG A 70 15.44 15.85 9.25
CA ARG A 70 16.35 15.05 10.07
C ARG A 70 15.72 14.87 11.45
N VAL A 71 15.55 13.64 11.91
CA VAL A 71 14.98 13.34 13.23
C VAL A 71 16.13 13.19 14.23
N TYR A 72 16.31 14.17 15.09
CA TYR A 72 17.20 14.12 16.26
C TYR A 72 16.52 14.81 17.44
N GLY A 73 17.22 15.04 18.56
CA GLY A 73 16.65 15.61 19.80
C GLY A 73 16.00 17.00 19.71
N GLN A 74 15.74 17.53 18.51
CA GLN A 74 15.06 18.80 18.30
C GLN A 74 13.55 18.74 18.60
N ALA A 75 12.90 19.90 18.44
CA ALA A 75 11.45 20.02 18.50
C ALA A 75 10.73 19.29 17.35
N ILE A 76 9.59 18.68 17.65
CA ILE A 76 8.73 18.02 16.67
C ILE A 76 8.08 19.09 15.76
N PRO A 77 8.03 18.86 14.43
CA PRO A 77 7.33 19.74 13.50
C PRO A 77 5.85 19.92 13.85
N LEU A 78 5.37 21.16 13.79
CA LEU A 78 3.94 21.49 13.99
C LEU A 78 3.03 20.86 12.93
N GLN A 79 3.52 20.75 11.69
CA GLN A 79 2.80 20.13 10.58
C GLN A 79 2.93 18.59 10.60
N TRP A 80 2.55 17.97 11.72
CA TRP A 80 2.77 16.54 11.98
C TRP A 80 2.22 15.61 10.90
N LYS A 81 1.02 15.88 10.38
CA LYS A 81 0.43 15.10 9.30
C LYS A 81 1.27 15.14 8.01
N LYS A 82 1.85 16.30 7.69
CA LYS A 82 2.73 16.48 6.53
C LYS A 82 4.10 15.83 6.73
N PHE A 83 4.62 15.88 7.95
CA PHE A 83 5.82 15.10 8.30
C PHE A 83 5.59 13.60 8.07
N LEU A 84 4.46 13.08 8.55
CA LEU A 84 4.07 11.68 8.41
C LEU A 84 3.56 11.28 7.02
N SER A 85 3.41 12.18 6.04
CA SER A 85 3.13 11.78 4.66
C SER A 85 4.38 11.37 3.89
N CYS A 86 5.58 11.69 4.39
CA CYS A 86 6.85 11.31 3.77
C CYS A 86 7.37 9.98 4.33
N GLY A 87 7.61 8.99 3.46
CA GLY A 87 8.16 7.68 3.85
C GLY A 87 9.51 7.79 4.56
N LYS A 88 10.43 8.60 4.03
CA LYS A 88 11.77 8.82 4.63
C LYS A 88 11.69 9.39 6.05
N ASN A 89 10.73 10.29 6.31
CA ASN A 89 10.51 10.85 7.65
C ASN A 89 9.96 9.80 8.62
N LYS A 90 9.07 8.90 8.16
CA LYS A 90 8.58 7.80 9.00
C LYS A 90 9.69 6.82 9.34
N GLU A 91 10.51 6.46 8.35
CA GLU A 91 11.66 5.59 8.54
C GLU A 91 12.66 6.18 9.56
N ALA A 92 13.02 7.46 9.39
CA ALA A 92 13.88 8.18 10.33
C ALA A 92 13.28 8.26 11.75
N LEU A 93 11.96 8.43 11.85
CA LEU A 93 11.27 8.41 13.15
C LEU A 93 11.34 7.03 13.79
N LEU A 94 11.08 5.96 13.05
CA LEU A 94 11.15 4.58 13.57
C LEU A 94 12.58 4.23 14.02
N GLN A 95 13.60 4.65 13.27
CA GLN A 95 14.98 4.48 13.68
C GLN A 95 15.28 5.26 14.97
N TYR A 96 14.82 6.52 15.07
CA TYR A 96 15.02 7.32 16.27
C TYR A 96 14.33 6.72 17.52
N LEU A 97 13.12 6.18 17.35
CA LEU A 97 12.41 5.47 18.42
C LEU A 97 13.20 4.25 18.89
N TYR A 98 13.72 3.45 17.95
CA TYR A 98 14.57 2.30 18.26
C TYR A 98 15.81 2.71 19.06
N ASP A 99 16.56 3.69 18.57
CA ASP A 99 17.80 4.15 19.20
C ASP A 99 17.56 4.75 20.59
N THR A 100 16.40 5.38 20.79
CA THR A 100 16.00 5.85 22.11
C THR A 100 15.60 4.69 23.02
N TRP A 101 14.73 3.79 22.55
CA TRP A 101 14.15 2.72 23.38
C TRP A 101 15.16 1.67 23.81
N LYS A 102 16.19 1.41 23.01
CA LYS A 102 17.28 0.49 23.37
C LYS A 102 18.18 1.01 24.51
N THR A 103 18.05 2.29 24.90
CA THR A 103 18.85 2.94 25.96
C THR A 103 18.02 3.38 27.16
N VAL A 104 16.73 3.03 27.19
CA VAL A 104 15.86 3.34 28.34
C VAL A 104 16.21 2.47 29.53
N LYS A 105 15.80 2.89 30.73
CA LYS A 105 16.07 2.15 31.95
C LYS A 105 15.13 0.95 32.09
N MET A 106 15.58 -0.07 32.82
CA MET A 106 14.77 -1.24 33.16
C MET A 106 13.44 -0.87 33.82
N CYS A 107 13.45 0.17 34.66
CA CYS A 107 12.24 0.64 35.34
C CYS A 107 11.18 1.21 34.37
N ASP A 108 11.59 1.72 33.19
CA ASP A 108 10.68 2.32 32.21
C ASP A 108 9.83 1.28 31.48
N VAL A 109 10.34 0.04 31.35
CA VAL A 109 9.60 -1.07 30.72
C VAL A 109 8.77 -1.87 31.71
N HIS A 110 8.93 -1.64 33.03
CA HIS A 110 8.12 -2.27 34.09
C HIS A 110 8.03 -3.81 33.98
N GLY A 111 9.13 -4.46 33.59
CA GLY A 111 9.20 -5.92 33.42
C GLY A 111 8.53 -6.46 32.14
N ILE A 112 7.98 -5.58 31.29
CA ILE A 112 7.42 -5.96 29.99
C ILE A 112 8.54 -6.18 28.97
N LYS A 113 8.49 -7.30 28.26
CA LYS A 113 9.31 -7.54 27.08
C LYS A 113 8.80 -6.73 25.90
N VAL A 114 9.61 -5.86 25.33
CA VAL A 114 9.23 -5.01 24.19
C VAL A 114 9.91 -5.51 22.94
N TYR A 115 9.16 -6.16 22.05
CA TYR A 115 9.63 -6.54 20.72
C TYR A 115 9.47 -5.36 19.79
N TYR A 116 10.52 -4.97 19.08
CA TYR A 116 10.56 -3.86 18.15
C TYR A 116 10.92 -4.35 16.75
N ALA A 117 9.92 -4.39 15.87
CA ALA A 117 10.05 -4.83 14.48
C ALA A 117 10.09 -3.62 13.54
N HIS A 118 11.24 -3.41 12.92
CA HIS A 118 11.49 -2.30 11.98
C HIS A 118 12.53 -2.70 10.93
N GLY A 119 12.32 -2.27 9.69
CA GLY A 119 13.06 -2.80 8.55
C GLY A 119 12.92 -4.31 8.46
N SER A 120 14.00 -5.01 8.12
CA SER A 120 14.02 -6.48 8.07
C SER A 120 14.27 -7.16 9.41
N LYS A 121 14.49 -6.40 10.49
CA LYS A 121 14.92 -6.93 11.80
C LYS A 121 13.83 -6.85 12.85
N CYS A 122 13.97 -7.67 13.88
CA CYS A 122 13.21 -7.55 15.12
C CYS A 122 14.14 -7.77 16.31
N ASP A 123 14.16 -6.82 17.23
CA ASP A 123 14.89 -6.94 18.50
C ASP A 123 13.92 -6.99 19.67
N ILE A 124 14.35 -7.58 20.77
CA ILE A 124 13.64 -7.56 22.05
C ILE A 124 14.40 -6.69 23.04
N PHE A 125 13.67 -5.81 23.73
CA PHE A 125 14.15 -5.03 24.88
C PHE A 125 13.55 -5.60 26.15
N TYR A 126 14.36 -5.97 27.13
CA TYR A 126 13.85 -6.54 28.38
C TYR A 126 14.74 -6.24 29.59
N ALA A 127 14.13 -6.39 30.76
CA ALA A 127 14.82 -6.29 32.04
C ALA A 127 15.35 -7.65 32.50
N ILE A 128 16.62 -7.70 32.89
CA ILE A 128 17.21 -8.87 33.55
C ILE A 128 16.74 -8.90 35.01
N PRO A 129 16.15 -10.01 35.48
CA PRO A 129 15.86 -10.21 36.90
C PRO A 129 17.15 -10.12 37.75
N GLY A 130 17.15 -9.28 38.78
CA GLY A 130 18.27 -9.12 39.71
C GLY A 130 19.20 -7.93 39.43
N ASN A 131 19.08 -7.29 38.27
CA ASN A 131 19.81 -6.06 37.97
C ASN A 131 19.14 -4.83 38.63
N THR A 132 19.90 -3.74 38.82
CA THR A 132 19.35 -2.52 39.39
C THR A 132 18.39 -1.83 38.43
N ALA A 133 17.33 -1.23 38.98
CA ALA A 133 16.26 -0.58 38.21
C ALA A 133 16.75 0.57 37.30
N ASP A 134 17.92 1.14 37.58
CA ASP A 134 18.55 2.23 36.84
C ASP A 134 19.43 1.79 35.66
N GLN A 135 19.69 0.48 35.50
CA GLN A 135 20.42 -0.03 34.33
C GLN A 135 19.57 0.08 33.06
N ILE A 136 20.24 0.13 31.91
CA ILE A 136 19.58 0.15 30.60
C ILE A 136 19.05 -1.24 30.22
N VAL A 137 18.01 -1.29 29.40
CA VAL A 137 17.46 -2.53 28.82
C VAL A 137 18.52 -3.36 28.08
N GLU A 138 18.41 -4.68 28.21
CA GLU A 138 19.15 -5.60 27.34
C GLU A 138 18.46 -5.68 26.00
N VAL A 139 19.27 -5.87 24.96
CA VAL A 139 18.81 -5.88 23.57
C VAL A 139 19.31 -7.14 22.90
N HIS A 140 18.38 -7.95 22.38
CA HIS A 140 18.73 -9.16 21.64
C HIS A 140 17.96 -9.23 20.32
N GLU A 141 18.64 -9.65 19.25
CA GLU A 141 18.00 -9.89 17.96
C GLU A 141 17.19 -11.19 17.99
N VAL A 142 15.95 -11.13 17.52
CA VAL A 142 15.02 -12.27 17.45
C VAL A 142 14.95 -12.75 16.01
N LEU A 143 15.89 -13.61 15.63
CA LEU A 143 16.08 -14.06 14.24
C LEU A 143 14.81 -14.64 13.59
N GLU A 144 13.95 -15.31 14.37
CA GLU A 144 12.68 -15.86 13.89
C GLU A 144 11.65 -14.80 13.46
N LEU A 145 11.82 -13.56 13.93
CA LEU A 145 10.95 -12.41 13.63
C LEU A 145 11.59 -11.42 12.63
N ASN A 146 12.80 -11.72 12.15
CA ASN A 146 13.36 -11.05 10.99
C ASN A 146 12.50 -11.38 9.77
N SER A 147 12.17 -10.38 8.96
CA SER A 147 11.13 -10.54 7.94
C SER A 147 11.39 -9.68 6.71
N THR A 148 11.01 -10.21 5.54
CA THR A 148 10.97 -9.43 4.30
C THR A 148 9.60 -8.83 4.01
N GLN A 149 8.62 -9.03 4.90
CA GLN A 149 7.30 -8.40 4.78
C GLN A 149 7.41 -6.87 4.86
N GLU A 150 6.78 -6.18 3.92
CA GLU A 150 6.83 -4.72 3.84
C GLU A 150 5.86 -4.05 4.83
N GLU A 151 4.64 -4.57 4.95
CA GLU A 151 3.57 -3.88 5.68
C GLU A 151 3.36 -4.48 7.07
N ALA A 152 3.01 -3.62 8.04
CA ALA A 152 2.73 -4.07 9.40
C ALA A 152 1.46 -4.93 9.48
N ASP A 153 0.52 -4.76 8.54
CA ASP A 153 -0.75 -5.48 8.52
C ASP A 153 -0.58 -7.00 8.46
N THR A 154 0.32 -7.48 7.60
CA THR A 154 0.68 -8.89 7.48
C THR A 154 1.69 -9.28 8.54
N ARG A 155 2.70 -8.45 8.80
CA ARG A 155 3.79 -8.80 9.73
C ARG A 155 3.29 -9.02 11.16
N LEU A 156 2.20 -8.36 11.56
CA LEU A 156 1.54 -8.63 12.84
C LEU A 156 1.20 -10.11 13.06
N TYR A 157 0.86 -10.87 12.01
CA TYR A 157 0.48 -12.28 12.13
C TYR A 157 1.67 -13.23 12.26
N LEU A 158 2.84 -12.88 11.70
CA LEU A 158 4.10 -13.53 12.05
C LEU A 158 4.40 -13.39 13.54
N HIS A 159 4.24 -12.17 14.08
CA HIS A 159 4.46 -11.89 15.49
C HIS A 159 3.42 -12.57 16.39
N ALA A 160 2.15 -12.62 15.98
CA ALA A 160 1.09 -13.33 16.70
C ALA A 160 1.37 -14.84 16.74
N ALA A 161 1.81 -15.45 15.64
CA ALA A 161 2.18 -16.86 15.59
C ALA A 161 3.40 -17.17 16.46
N TYR A 162 4.38 -16.26 16.54
CA TYR A 162 5.51 -16.38 17.45
C TYR A 162 5.09 -16.31 18.92
N ALA A 163 4.31 -15.30 19.30
CA ALA A 163 3.81 -15.12 20.67
C ALA A 163 2.94 -16.32 21.12
N ALA A 164 2.17 -16.90 20.20
CA ALA A 164 1.34 -18.08 20.44
C ALA A 164 2.13 -19.34 20.87
N LYS A 165 3.47 -19.35 20.74
CA LYS A 165 4.31 -20.42 21.28
C LYS A 165 4.33 -20.43 22.82
N THR A 166 4.11 -19.28 23.45
CA THR A 166 4.21 -19.11 24.91
C THR A 166 2.98 -18.47 25.56
N CYS A 167 2.11 -17.84 24.76
CA CYS A 167 0.91 -17.16 25.23
C CYS A 167 -0.35 -17.89 24.73
N SER A 168 -1.33 -18.06 25.63
CA SER A 168 -2.66 -18.60 25.29
C SER A 168 -3.53 -17.61 24.53
N ASP A 169 -3.31 -16.31 24.75
CA ASP A 169 -4.13 -15.23 24.26
C ASP A 169 -3.25 -14.15 23.62
N VAL A 170 -3.64 -13.64 22.46
CA VAL A 170 -2.93 -12.57 21.74
C VAL A 170 -3.91 -11.46 21.39
N ILE A 171 -3.60 -10.24 21.82
CA ILE A 171 -4.40 -9.05 21.50
C ILE A 171 -3.72 -8.26 20.38
N ILE A 172 -4.33 -8.29 19.18
CA ILE A 172 -3.89 -7.51 18.03
C ILE A 172 -4.52 -6.11 18.11
N VAL A 173 -3.68 -5.09 18.25
CA VAL A 173 -4.11 -3.69 18.36
C VAL A 173 -3.99 -3.00 17.00
N SER A 174 -5.11 -2.78 16.30
CA SER A 174 -5.10 -2.08 15.02
C SER A 174 -6.43 -1.38 14.70
N PRO A 175 -6.40 -0.16 14.12
CA PRO A 175 -7.61 0.44 13.54
C PRO A 175 -7.94 -0.10 12.13
N ASP A 176 -7.05 -0.89 11.53
CA ASP A 176 -7.14 -1.27 10.12
C ASP A 176 -8.10 -2.45 9.90
N THR A 177 -8.91 -2.36 8.85
CA THR A 177 -9.80 -3.44 8.43
C THR A 177 -9.01 -4.58 7.79
N ASP A 178 -7.92 -4.29 7.08
CA ASP A 178 -7.10 -5.29 6.40
C ASP A 178 -6.53 -6.27 7.41
N VAL A 179 -5.99 -5.75 8.52
CA VAL A 179 -5.52 -6.57 9.65
C VAL A 179 -6.66 -7.45 10.18
N ARG A 180 -7.83 -6.87 10.47
CA ARG A 180 -8.96 -7.67 11.00
C ARG A 180 -9.39 -8.80 10.07
N VAL A 181 -9.45 -8.54 8.76
CA VAL A 181 -9.82 -9.56 7.75
C VAL A 181 -8.80 -10.70 7.73
N ILE A 182 -7.50 -10.37 7.77
CA ILE A 182 -6.44 -11.37 7.86
C ILE A 182 -6.59 -12.18 9.16
N GLY A 183 -6.85 -11.53 10.30
CA GLY A 183 -6.98 -12.21 11.59
C GLY A 183 -8.14 -13.18 11.68
N VAL A 184 -9.32 -12.79 11.18
CA VAL A 184 -10.46 -13.72 11.10
C VAL A 184 -10.12 -14.92 10.21
N SER A 185 -9.39 -14.68 9.12
CA SER A 185 -9.02 -15.74 8.18
C SER A 185 -7.97 -16.70 8.73
N LEU A 186 -6.97 -16.19 9.47
CA LEU A 186 -5.82 -16.97 9.95
C LEU A 186 -5.97 -17.53 11.37
N GLN A 187 -6.99 -17.13 12.14
CA GLN A 187 -7.21 -17.60 13.52
C GLN A 187 -7.04 -19.12 13.71
N PRO A 188 -7.60 -20.02 12.86
CA PRO A 188 -7.44 -21.45 13.06
C PRO A 188 -5.99 -21.97 12.91
N LEU A 189 -5.10 -21.19 12.31
CA LEU A 189 -3.69 -21.53 12.11
C LEU A 189 -2.80 -21.01 13.24
N ILE A 190 -3.32 -20.15 14.12
CA ILE A 190 -2.59 -19.60 15.26
C ILE A 190 -3.08 -20.28 16.53
N ALA A 191 -2.16 -20.87 17.30
CA ALA A 191 -2.49 -21.66 18.48
C ALA A 191 -3.15 -20.83 19.60
N ALA A 192 -2.84 -19.54 19.67
CA ALA A 192 -3.43 -18.62 20.63
C ALA A 192 -4.82 -18.15 20.20
N HIS A 193 -5.66 -17.86 21.19
CA HIS A 193 -6.92 -17.16 20.99
C HIS A 193 -6.67 -15.69 20.62
N LEU A 194 -7.15 -15.24 19.46
CA LEU A 194 -6.95 -13.86 19.03
C LEU A 194 -8.09 -12.95 19.45
N TYR A 195 -7.69 -11.80 19.99
CA TYR A 195 -8.55 -10.66 20.22
C TYR A 195 -8.11 -9.49 19.34
N PHE A 196 -9.07 -8.71 18.88
CA PHE A 196 -8.83 -7.54 18.04
C PHE A 196 -9.26 -6.26 18.74
N HIS A 197 -8.28 -5.47 19.18
CA HIS A 197 -8.52 -4.21 19.87
C HIS A 197 -8.53 -3.04 18.89
N THR A 198 -9.67 -2.36 18.78
CA THR A 198 -9.91 -1.33 17.77
C THR A 198 -10.89 -0.25 18.24
N GLY A 199 -11.08 0.80 17.44
CA GLY A 199 -11.93 1.95 17.76
C GLY A 199 -11.16 3.15 18.32
N LYS A 200 -11.92 4.16 18.78
CA LYS A 200 -11.41 5.41 19.37
C LYS A 200 -12.40 5.93 20.41
N GLY A 201 -11.91 6.56 21.48
CA GLY A 201 -12.76 7.18 22.49
C GLY A 201 -13.76 6.18 23.09
N ALA A 202 -15.05 6.53 23.07
CA ALA A 202 -16.13 5.68 23.56
C ALA A 202 -16.34 4.40 22.73
N ASP A 203 -15.91 4.37 21.47
CA ASP A 203 -16.07 3.19 20.59
C ASP A 203 -14.90 2.20 20.67
N LEU A 204 -13.95 2.46 21.57
CA LEU A 204 -12.81 1.57 21.83
C LEU A 204 -13.32 0.25 22.39
N ARG A 205 -12.97 -0.85 21.73
CA ARG A 205 -13.46 -2.19 22.09
C ARG A 205 -12.46 -3.27 21.71
N THR A 206 -12.55 -4.38 22.43
CA THR A 206 -11.84 -5.62 22.12
C THR A 206 -12.85 -6.61 21.58
N ILE A 207 -12.59 -7.13 20.38
CA ILE A 207 -13.48 -8.07 19.68
C ILE A 207 -12.84 -9.44 19.73
N ASP A 208 -13.58 -10.45 20.17
CA ASP A 208 -13.16 -11.85 20.09
C ASP A 208 -13.29 -12.35 18.64
N ILE A 209 -12.17 -12.74 18.02
CA ILE A 209 -12.16 -13.23 16.63
C ILE A 209 -12.91 -14.56 16.49
N LYS A 210 -12.91 -15.41 17.52
CA LYS A 210 -13.62 -16.69 17.53
C LYS A 210 -15.12 -16.48 17.39
N THR A 211 -15.70 -15.48 18.07
CA THR A 211 -17.13 -15.16 17.95
C THR A 211 -17.53 -14.77 16.53
N ILE A 212 -16.62 -14.11 15.79
CA ILE A 212 -16.84 -13.79 14.38
C ILE A 212 -16.85 -15.08 13.56
N HIS A 213 -15.86 -15.96 13.75
CA HIS A 213 -15.79 -17.24 13.06
C HIS A 213 -17.05 -18.09 13.27
N GLU A 214 -17.51 -18.21 14.52
CA GLU A 214 -18.74 -18.94 14.88
C GLU A 214 -19.97 -18.36 14.17
N SER A 215 -20.02 -17.04 13.94
CA SER A 215 -21.14 -16.38 13.26
C SER A 215 -21.15 -16.51 11.73
N ILE A 216 -19.97 -16.57 11.09
CA ILE A 216 -19.85 -16.57 9.62
C ILE A 216 -19.61 -17.96 9.02
N GLY A 217 -19.12 -18.91 9.82
CA GLY A 217 -18.77 -20.25 9.38
C GLY A 217 -17.46 -20.34 8.59
N ASP A 218 -16.98 -21.57 8.39
CA ASP A 218 -15.67 -21.82 7.78
C ASP A 218 -15.58 -21.45 6.29
N ASP A 219 -16.66 -21.67 5.54
CA ASP A 219 -16.67 -21.37 4.10
C ASP A 219 -16.38 -19.90 3.85
N VAL A 220 -17.13 -19.03 4.52
CA VAL A 220 -17.00 -17.58 4.39
C VAL A 220 -15.66 -17.12 4.91
N ARG A 221 -15.22 -17.63 6.08
CA ARG A 221 -13.91 -17.32 6.67
C ARG A 221 -12.77 -17.56 5.68
N GLN A 222 -12.72 -18.74 5.05
CA GLN A 222 -11.66 -19.08 4.10
C GLN A 222 -11.68 -18.19 2.84
N SER A 223 -12.85 -17.65 2.49
CA SER A 223 -13.03 -16.76 1.34
C SER A 223 -12.78 -15.28 1.64
N LEU A 224 -12.66 -14.88 2.91
CA LEU A 224 -12.61 -13.47 3.30
C LEU A 224 -11.44 -12.70 2.68
N ILE A 225 -10.22 -13.26 2.71
CA ILE A 225 -9.04 -12.63 2.11
C ILE A 225 -9.27 -12.41 0.61
N GLY A 226 -9.76 -13.44 -0.10
CA GLY A 226 -10.01 -13.37 -1.54
C GLY A 226 -11.07 -12.30 -1.89
N LEU A 227 -12.20 -12.31 -1.18
CA LEU A 227 -13.24 -11.31 -1.36
C LEU A 227 -12.74 -9.90 -1.07
N HIS A 228 -12.00 -9.70 0.02
CA HIS A 228 -11.51 -8.39 0.43
C HIS A 228 -10.53 -7.80 -0.58
N CYS A 229 -9.58 -8.60 -1.07
CA CYS A 229 -8.66 -8.17 -2.12
C CYS A 229 -9.40 -7.89 -3.44
N PHE A 230 -10.38 -8.73 -3.80
CA PHE A 230 -11.14 -8.57 -5.04
C PHE A 230 -12.09 -7.36 -5.03
N ASN A 231 -12.74 -7.08 -3.90
CA ASN A 231 -13.71 -5.99 -3.76
C ASN A 231 -13.10 -4.68 -3.23
N GLY A 232 -11.78 -4.60 -3.20
CA GLY A 232 -11.01 -3.39 -2.93
C GLY A 232 -10.35 -3.35 -1.55
N CYS A 233 -9.03 -3.29 -1.59
CA CYS A 233 -8.14 -3.04 -0.45
C CYS A 233 -7.16 -1.91 -0.81
N ASP A 234 -6.11 -1.71 -0.03
CA ASP A 234 -5.15 -0.62 -0.25
C ASP A 234 -4.42 -0.68 -1.62
N SER A 235 -4.19 -1.86 -2.17
CA SER A 235 -3.43 -2.06 -3.42
C SER A 235 -4.31 -2.45 -4.62
N VAL A 236 -5.60 -2.70 -4.40
CA VAL A 236 -6.53 -3.19 -5.42
C VAL A 236 -7.79 -2.33 -5.40
N SER A 237 -8.22 -1.84 -6.57
CA SER A 237 -9.39 -0.96 -6.69
C SER A 237 -10.70 -1.64 -6.27
N ALA A 238 -11.75 -0.86 -6.03
CA ALA A 238 -13.10 -1.39 -5.85
C ALA A 238 -13.93 -1.20 -7.12
N PHE A 239 -14.99 -2.00 -7.29
CA PHE A 239 -15.95 -1.80 -8.36
C PHE A 239 -16.88 -0.62 -8.04
N TYR A 240 -17.12 0.24 -9.04
CA TYR A 240 -17.96 1.41 -8.88
C TYR A 240 -19.37 1.05 -8.39
N GLY A 241 -19.83 1.72 -7.33
CA GLY A 241 -21.14 1.48 -6.72
C GLY A 241 -21.29 0.14 -6.00
N ARG A 242 -20.20 -0.61 -5.77
CA ARG A 242 -20.21 -1.91 -5.07
C ARG A 242 -19.51 -1.82 -3.72
N GLY A 243 -20.29 -1.62 -2.66
CA GLY A 243 -19.78 -1.55 -1.29
C GLY A 243 -19.43 -2.92 -0.69
N LYS A 244 -18.50 -2.94 0.26
CA LYS A 244 -18.03 -4.14 0.98
C LYS A 244 -19.15 -4.94 1.63
N THR A 245 -20.11 -4.27 2.28
CA THR A 245 -21.28 -4.92 2.89
C THR A 245 -22.11 -5.71 1.88
N LYS A 246 -22.33 -5.15 0.69
CA LYS A 246 -23.11 -5.83 -0.36
C LYS A 246 -22.37 -7.06 -0.88
N ALA A 247 -21.06 -6.95 -1.11
CA ALA A 247 -20.23 -8.06 -1.55
C ALA A 247 -20.15 -9.17 -0.48
N PHE A 248 -20.00 -8.79 0.79
CA PHE A 248 -20.00 -9.73 1.91
C PHE A 248 -21.34 -10.46 2.07
N ASN A 249 -22.47 -9.75 1.98
CA ASN A 249 -23.79 -10.38 2.04
C ASN A 249 -24.04 -11.35 0.88
N LEU A 250 -23.47 -11.10 -0.31
CA LEU A 250 -23.53 -12.06 -1.41
C LEU A 250 -22.73 -13.33 -1.09
N LEU A 251 -21.52 -13.15 -0.55
CA LEU A 251 -20.66 -14.27 -0.14
C LEU A 251 -21.35 -15.17 0.90
N LEU A 252 -22.02 -14.58 1.91
CA LEU A 252 -22.75 -15.32 2.94
C LEU A 252 -23.81 -16.27 2.38
N ASN A 253 -24.37 -15.97 1.21
CA ASN A 253 -25.51 -16.69 0.63
C ASN A 253 -25.14 -17.55 -0.59
N ASP A 254 -23.85 -17.56 -1.00
CA ASP A 254 -23.42 -18.23 -2.23
C ASP A 254 -22.13 -19.04 -2.01
N LYS A 255 -22.28 -20.38 -1.99
CA LYS A 255 -21.17 -21.32 -1.81
C LYS A 255 -20.22 -21.35 -3.01
N ASN A 256 -20.69 -21.06 -4.22
CA ASN A 256 -19.84 -21.00 -5.41
C ASN A 256 -18.92 -19.79 -5.33
N LEU A 257 -19.45 -18.64 -4.87
CA LEU A 257 -18.62 -17.47 -4.57
C LEU A 257 -17.61 -17.79 -3.46
N CYS A 258 -18.03 -18.52 -2.42
CA CYS A 258 -17.08 -18.96 -1.38
C CYS A 258 -15.93 -19.74 -2.01
N SER A 259 -16.22 -20.81 -2.78
CA SER A 259 -15.19 -21.61 -3.46
C SER A 259 -14.26 -20.75 -4.32
N ALA A 260 -14.81 -19.89 -5.18
CA ALA A 260 -14.00 -19.05 -6.06
C ALA A 260 -13.05 -18.11 -5.28
N PHE A 261 -13.51 -17.51 -4.18
CA PHE A 261 -12.68 -16.63 -3.37
C PHE A 261 -11.72 -17.36 -2.44
N LYS A 262 -11.98 -18.64 -2.11
CA LYS A 262 -11.01 -19.48 -1.40
C LYS A 262 -9.77 -19.72 -2.25
N ASP A 263 -9.92 -19.92 -3.56
CA ASP A 263 -8.79 -20.24 -4.44
C ASP A 263 -7.88 -19.03 -4.72
N LEU A 264 -8.41 -17.82 -4.55
CA LEU A 264 -7.68 -16.58 -4.79
C LEU A 264 -6.47 -16.46 -3.83
N GLY A 265 -5.27 -16.37 -4.36
CA GLY A 265 -4.00 -16.28 -3.62
C GLY A 265 -3.31 -17.63 -3.33
N GLU A 266 -3.92 -18.76 -3.70
CA GLU A 266 -3.29 -20.09 -3.58
C GLU A 266 -2.19 -20.27 -4.63
N ARG A 267 -2.46 -19.88 -5.88
CA ARG A 267 -1.53 -19.89 -7.01
C ARG A 267 -1.54 -18.53 -7.69
N PHE A 268 -0.41 -18.12 -8.28
CA PHE A 268 -0.32 -16.82 -8.96
C PHE A 268 -0.83 -16.85 -10.41
N ASP A 269 -0.96 -18.04 -11.01
CA ASP A 269 -1.51 -18.26 -12.35
C ASP A 269 -3.02 -18.50 -12.27
N PHE A 270 -3.82 -17.45 -12.50
CA PHE A 270 -5.28 -17.52 -12.51
C PHE A 270 -5.85 -16.81 -13.74
N LEU A 271 -6.76 -17.46 -14.48
CA LEU A 271 -7.41 -16.92 -15.67
C LEU A 271 -8.95 -16.96 -15.52
N PRO A 272 -9.65 -15.84 -15.72
CA PRO A 272 -11.11 -15.76 -15.58
C PRO A 272 -11.88 -16.01 -16.89
N GLU A 273 -13.15 -16.42 -16.79
CA GLU A 273 -14.06 -16.63 -17.93
C GLU A 273 -15.20 -15.59 -18.05
N MET A 274 -15.46 -15.17 -19.30
CA MET A 274 -16.71 -14.68 -19.91
C MET A 274 -17.51 -13.50 -19.28
N VAL A 275 -16.88 -12.37 -18.92
CA VAL A 275 -17.63 -11.14 -18.52
C VAL A 275 -18.22 -10.37 -19.71
N ASN A 276 -17.65 -10.51 -20.90
CA ASN A 276 -18.05 -9.70 -22.07
C ASN A 276 -19.50 -9.95 -22.52
N VAL A 277 -20.02 -11.17 -22.38
CA VAL A 277 -21.42 -11.48 -22.70
C VAL A 277 -22.38 -10.75 -21.77
N ALA A 278 -22.08 -10.72 -20.46
CA ALA A 278 -22.86 -9.96 -19.49
C ALA A 278 -22.82 -8.46 -19.80
N ARG A 279 -21.63 -7.93 -20.14
CA ARG A 279 -21.47 -6.53 -20.57
C ARG A 279 -22.31 -6.22 -21.81
N TYR A 280 -22.26 -7.05 -22.84
CA TYR A 280 -23.06 -6.87 -24.06
C TYR A 280 -24.57 -6.89 -23.77
N ASN A 281 -25.05 -7.84 -22.97
CA ASN A 281 -26.46 -7.94 -22.61
C ASN A 281 -26.92 -6.71 -21.81
N MET A 282 -26.10 -6.20 -20.90
CA MET A 282 -26.42 -4.97 -20.16
C MET A 282 -26.46 -3.74 -21.07
N PHE A 283 -25.57 -3.66 -22.06
CA PHE A 283 -25.52 -2.56 -23.02
C PHE A 283 -26.77 -2.53 -23.89
N ARG A 284 -27.20 -3.70 -24.39
CA ARG A 284 -28.43 -3.85 -25.19
C ARG A 284 -29.70 -3.39 -24.48
N LEU A 285 -29.74 -3.49 -23.17
CA LEU A 285 -30.91 -3.09 -22.38
C LEU A 285 -30.98 -1.56 -22.17
N ALA A 286 -30.01 -0.78 -22.66
CA ALA A 286 -29.93 0.69 -22.60
C ALA A 286 -29.99 1.29 -21.19
N ARG A 287 -29.65 0.51 -20.15
CA ARG A 287 -30.00 0.87 -18.77
C ARG A 287 -28.95 1.65 -17.97
N LYS A 288 -27.74 1.89 -18.47
CA LYS A 288 -26.64 2.35 -17.60
C LYS A 288 -25.60 3.20 -18.31
N SER A 289 -25.13 4.24 -17.61
CA SER A 289 -23.89 4.93 -17.92
C SER A 289 -22.70 3.97 -17.88
N GLU A 290 -21.63 4.28 -18.60
CA GLU A 290 -20.44 3.43 -18.72
C GLU A 290 -19.89 2.98 -17.36
N ASN A 291 -19.84 3.89 -16.38
CA ASN A 291 -19.36 3.62 -15.02
C ASN A 291 -20.17 2.55 -14.27
N ALA A 292 -21.41 2.30 -14.69
CA ALA A 292 -22.29 1.31 -14.04
C ALA A 292 -22.34 -0.04 -14.78
N MET A 293 -21.57 -0.18 -15.87
CA MET A 293 -21.33 -1.42 -16.59
C MET A 293 -20.22 -2.24 -15.89
N PRO A 294 -20.25 -3.59 -15.99
CA PRO A 294 -19.12 -4.39 -15.55
C PRO A 294 -17.88 -4.05 -16.40
N PRO A 295 -16.65 -4.24 -15.86
CA PRO A 295 -15.44 -4.10 -16.67
C PRO A 295 -15.50 -5.02 -17.90
N ASN A 296 -14.73 -4.69 -18.94
CA ASN A 296 -14.47 -5.65 -20.00
C ASN A 296 -13.55 -6.78 -19.48
N GLN A 297 -13.45 -7.86 -20.25
CA GLN A 297 -12.68 -9.05 -19.89
C GLN A 297 -11.21 -8.75 -19.60
N ASP A 298 -10.58 -7.88 -20.39
CA ASP A 298 -9.17 -7.55 -20.25
C ASP A 298 -8.89 -6.78 -18.95
N ALA A 299 -9.67 -5.73 -18.67
CA ALA A 299 -9.62 -4.98 -17.42
C ALA A 299 -9.90 -5.86 -16.19
N LEU A 300 -10.90 -6.76 -16.30
CA LEU A 300 -11.23 -7.69 -15.22
C LEU A 300 -10.10 -8.69 -14.98
N THR A 301 -9.44 -9.16 -16.04
CA THR A 301 -8.30 -10.07 -15.93
C THR A 301 -7.16 -9.42 -15.17
N GLN A 302 -6.81 -8.17 -15.51
CA GLN A 302 -5.78 -7.43 -14.76
C GLN A 302 -6.18 -7.17 -13.31
N HIS A 303 -7.46 -6.85 -13.06
CA HIS A 303 -7.99 -6.69 -11.71
C HIS A 303 -7.87 -7.97 -10.87
N ILE A 304 -8.23 -9.12 -11.45
CA ILE A 304 -8.15 -10.43 -10.79
C ILE A 304 -6.69 -10.79 -10.50
N LYS A 305 -5.76 -10.54 -11.43
CA LYS A 305 -4.33 -10.75 -11.20
C LYS A 305 -3.84 -9.97 -9.98
N ARG A 306 -4.22 -8.69 -9.84
CA ARG A 306 -3.86 -7.87 -8.66
C ARG A 306 -4.48 -8.41 -7.38
N ALA A 307 -5.77 -8.72 -7.41
CA ALA A 307 -6.50 -9.28 -6.27
C ALA A 307 -5.89 -10.61 -5.80
N ASN A 308 -5.53 -11.48 -6.76
CA ASN A 308 -4.87 -12.75 -6.54
C ASN A 308 -3.49 -12.60 -5.92
N TYR A 309 -2.68 -11.68 -6.45
CA TYR A 309 -1.37 -11.38 -5.92
C TYR A 309 -1.44 -10.88 -4.48
N GLN A 310 -2.33 -9.93 -4.19
CA GLN A 310 -2.51 -9.39 -2.84
C GLN A 310 -3.05 -10.43 -1.86
N ALA A 311 -4.02 -11.25 -2.27
CA ALA A 311 -4.53 -12.35 -1.48
C ALA A 311 -3.42 -13.37 -1.14
N GLY A 312 -2.53 -13.62 -2.09
CA GLY A 312 -1.36 -14.48 -1.89
C GLY A 312 -0.41 -13.96 -0.81
N ILE A 313 -0.17 -12.64 -0.77
CA ILE A 313 0.61 -12.00 0.30
C ILE A 313 -0.10 -12.19 1.66
N PHE A 314 -1.39 -11.85 1.73
CA PHE A 314 -2.17 -11.92 2.97
C PHE A 314 -2.26 -13.34 3.54
N LYS A 315 -2.41 -14.37 2.71
CA LYS A 315 -2.42 -15.78 3.14
C LYS A 315 -1.07 -16.24 3.71
N ARG A 316 0.03 -15.61 3.29
CA ARG A 316 1.40 -15.92 3.74
C ARG A 316 1.86 -15.04 4.91
N SER A 317 0.96 -14.31 5.58
CA SER A 317 1.31 -13.35 6.65
C SER A 317 2.08 -13.95 7.84
N MET A 318 1.98 -15.26 8.07
CA MET A 318 2.73 -15.97 9.12
C MET A 318 4.15 -16.39 8.70
N GLN A 319 4.53 -16.20 7.43
CA GLN A 319 5.86 -16.55 6.93
C GLN A 319 6.80 -15.37 7.10
N ALA A 320 7.95 -15.58 7.74
CA ALA A 320 8.97 -14.54 7.93
C ALA A 320 9.43 -13.94 6.58
N THR A 321 9.73 -14.81 5.63
CA THR A 321 10.17 -14.45 4.28
C THR A 321 9.22 -15.10 3.26
N PRO A 322 8.03 -14.51 3.01
CA PRO A 322 7.08 -15.12 2.10
C PRO A 322 7.65 -15.15 0.69
N ASP A 323 7.58 -16.31 0.03
CA ASP A 323 7.94 -16.44 -1.37
C ASP A 323 6.81 -15.85 -2.23
N VAL A 324 7.08 -14.66 -2.76
CA VAL A 324 6.15 -13.86 -3.56
C VAL A 324 6.87 -13.43 -4.83
N PRO A 325 6.33 -13.71 -6.02
CA PRO A 325 6.97 -13.33 -7.27
C PRO A 325 7.00 -11.81 -7.44
N SER A 326 7.72 -11.32 -8.45
CA SER A 326 7.63 -9.90 -8.82
C SER A 326 6.17 -9.51 -9.11
N PRO A 327 5.69 -8.34 -8.68
CA PRO A 327 4.32 -7.88 -9.00
C PRO A 327 4.14 -7.56 -10.49
N GLN A 328 5.23 -7.39 -11.25
CA GLN A 328 5.18 -7.21 -12.69
C GLN A 328 4.45 -8.39 -13.35
N HIS A 329 3.58 -8.12 -14.31
CA HIS A 329 2.72 -9.10 -15.00
C HIS A 329 1.60 -9.72 -14.14
N HIS A 330 1.53 -9.40 -12.83
CA HIS A 330 0.40 -9.70 -11.96
C HIS A 330 -0.56 -8.52 -11.82
N GLY A 331 -0.73 -7.75 -12.90
CA GLY A 331 -1.59 -6.56 -12.92
C GLY A 331 -0.90 -5.24 -12.59
N TRP A 332 0.44 -5.26 -12.54
CA TRP A 332 1.31 -4.09 -12.55
C TRP A 332 2.33 -4.19 -13.69
N LYS A 333 2.81 -3.03 -14.14
CA LYS A 333 3.90 -2.85 -15.10
C LYS A 333 4.90 -1.83 -14.56
N ARG A 334 6.09 -1.77 -15.19
CA ARG A 334 7.08 -0.74 -14.89
C ARG A 334 6.96 0.42 -15.87
N GLU A 335 6.86 1.63 -15.34
CA GLU A 335 6.96 2.89 -16.07
C GLU A 335 7.90 3.83 -15.29
N ASP A 336 8.91 4.38 -15.95
CA ASP A 336 9.92 5.28 -15.35
C ASP A 336 10.54 4.74 -14.04
N GLY A 337 10.84 3.44 -14.02
CA GLY A 337 11.40 2.74 -12.85
C GLY A 337 10.40 2.44 -11.72
N ASN A 338 9.16 2.94 -11.81
CA ASN A 338 8.11 2.77 -10.82
C ASN A 338 7.12 1.67 -11.21
N LEU A 339 6.55 1.01 -10.20
CA LEU A 339 5.44 0.08 -10.40
C LEU A 339 4.13 0.87 -10.50
N VAL A 340 3.47 0.76 -11.64
CA VAL A 340 2.15 1.34 -11.91
C VAL A 340 1.14 0.25 -12.19
N VAL A 341 -0.13 0.54 -11.98
CA VAL A 341 -1.22 -0.40 -12.27
C VAL A 341 -1.32 -0.61 -13.77
N ASP A 342 -1.27 -1.87 -14.19
CA ASP A 342 -1.59 -2.26 -15.57
C ASP A 342 -3.12 -2.41 -15.66
N TRP A 343 -3.82 -1.36 -16.09
CA TRP A 343 -5.28 -1.34 -16.08
C TRP A 343 -5.88 -2.28 -17.13
N MET A 344 -5.28 -2.29 -18.32
CA MET A 344 -5.72 -3.00 -19.51
C MET A 344 -4.53 -3.20 -20.45
N THR A 345 -4.52 -4.31 -21.19
CA THR A 345 -3.54 -4.60 -22.25
C THR A 345 -4.09 -4.31 -23.64
N LEU A 346 -5.41 -4.19 -23.77
CA LEU A 346 -6.09 -3.81 -25.01
C LEU A 346 -6.41 -2.32 -25.01
N PRO A 347 -6.52 -1.69 -26.20
CA PRO A 347 -6.99 -0.31 -26.30
C PRO A 347 -8.41 -0.18 -25.70
N PRO A 348 -8.77 1.01 -25.17
CA PRO A 348 -10.06 1.23 -24.51
C PRO A 348 -11.26 1.02 -25.43
N ALA A 349 -11.07 1.24 -26.74
CA ALA A 349 -12.03 0.94 -27.79
C ALA A 349 -11.28 0.63 -29.11
N PRO A 350 -11.94 -0.01 -30.09
CA PRO A 350 -11.38 -0.15 -31.44
C PRO A 350 -11.10 1.22 -32.09
N ASP A 351 -10.11 1.29 -32.98
CA ASP A 351 -9.69 2.54 -33.64
C ASP A 351 -10.85 3.25 -34.35
N SER A 352 -11.71 2.50 -35.06
CA SER A 352 -12.93 3.04 -35.68
C SER A 352 -13.89 3.76 -34.74
N VAL A 353 -13.89 3.42 -33.44
CA VAL A 353 -14.68 4.11 -32.41
C VAL A 353 -13.91 5.31 -31.87
N MET A 354 -12.58 5.18 -31.73
CA MET A 354 -11.70 6.28 -31.30
C MET A 354 -11.68 7.43 -32.30
N GLU A 355 -11.79 7.15 -33.60
CA GLU A 355 -11.96 8.14 -34.67
C GLU A 355 -13.23 8.99 -34.48
N LEU A 356 -14.24 8.48 -33.77
CA LEU A 356 -15.47 9.20 -33.47
C LEU A 356 -15.38 10.08 -32.22
N ALA A 357 -14.34 9.92 -31.40
CA ALA A 357 -14.15 10.68 -30.16
C ALA A 357 -13.80 12.15 -30.48
N HIS A 358 -14.49 13.10 -29.86
CA HIS A 358 -14.24 14.52 -30.12
C HIS A 358 -14.57 15.43 -28.92
N CYS A 359 -13.83 16.54 -28.80
CA CYS A 359 -14.14 17.60 -27.84
C CYS A 359 -15.35 18.43 -28.33
N THR A 360 -16.48 18.30 -27.64
CA THR A 360 -17.74 18.96 -28.04
C THR A 360 -17.79 20.45 -27.73
N SER A 361 -17.06 20.94 -26.72
CA SER A 361 -17.18 22.35 -26.29
C SER A 361 -15.89 23.05 -25.85
N SER A 362 -14.91 22.35 -25.30
CA SER A 362 -13.71 22.96 -24.71
C SER A 362 -12.80 23.62 -25.77
N CYS A 363 -12.65 22.98 -26.92
CA CYS A 363 -11.61 23.31 -27.90
C CYS A 363 -12.04 24.33 -28.97
N LYS A 364 -13.21 24.99 -28.82
CA LYS A 364 -13.81 25.86 -29.86
C LYS A 364 -12.90 27.00 -30.33
N LYS A 365 -12.01 27.51 -29.46
CA LYS A 365 -11.07 28.61 -29.75
C LYS A 365 -9.63 28.29 -29.34
N SER A 366 -9.33 27.06 -28.94
CA SER A 366 -7.98 26.71 -28.49
C SER A 366 -7.14 26.20 -29.65
N SER A 367 -5.84 26.50 -29.60
CA SER A 367 -4.81 25.77 -30.35
C SER A 367 -4.63 24.33 -29.87
N CYS A 368 -5.31 23.93 -28.79
CA CYS A 368 -5.14 22.64 -28.14
C CYS A 368 -3.69 22.39 -27.67
N SER A 369 -3.02 23.44 -27.20
CA SER A 369 -1.69 23.36 -26.55
C SER A 369 -1.77 23.46 -25.02
N ASP A 370 -2.99 23.57 -24.47
CA ASP A 370 -3.26 23.75 -23.05
C ASP A 370 -4.36 22.77 -22.64
N ALA A 371 -4.03 21.82 -21.76
CA ALA A 371 -4.92 20.76 -21.32
C ALA A 371 -6.20 21.30 -20.65
N SER A 372 -6.13 22.47 -20.00
CA SER A 372 -7.31 23.10 -19.38
C SER A 372 -8.38 23.56 -20.38
N LYS A 373 -8.02 23.64 -21.67
CA LYS A 373 -8.90 24.11 -22.76
C LYS A 373 -9.19 23.02 -23.79
N CYS A 374 -8.60 21.84 -23.67
CA CYS A 374 -8.83 20.73 -24.59
C CYS A 374 -8.96 19.41 -23.83
N THR A 375 -10.19 18.89 -23.73
CA THR A 375 -10.44 17.60 -23.06
C THR A 375 -9.73 16.43 -23.77
N CYS A 376 -9.49 16.50 -25.08
CA CYS A 376 -8.69 15.48 -25.77
C CYS A 376 -7.24 15.48 -25.25
N LEU A 377 -6.60 16.66 -25.18
CA LEU A 377 -5.25 16.80 -24.64
C LEU A 377 -5.19 16.44 -23.15
N GLU A 378 -6.19 16.86 -22.36
CA GLU A 378 -6.32 16.51 -20.94
C GLU A 378 -6.33 14.99 -20.70
N ASN A 379 -6.93 14.24 -21.62
CA ASN A 379 -7.02 12.78 -21.56
C ASN A 379 -5.92 12.08 -22.38
N ASN A 380 -4.88 12.81 -22.83
CA ASN A 380 -3.77 12.30 -23.64
C ASN A 380 -4.21 11.55 -24.91
N VAL A 381 -5.27 12.04 -25.56
CA VAL A 381 -5.72 11.54 -26.87
C VAL A 381 -5.63 12.65 -27.92
N PRO A 382 -5.21 12.33 -29.17
CA PRO A 382 -5.17 13.31 -30.23
C PRO A 382 -6.59 13.79 -30.57
N CYS A 383 -6.70 15.05 -31.01
CA CYS A 383 -7.94 15.56 -31.57
C CYS A 383 -8.22 14.87 -32.91
N THR A 384 -9.49 14.52 -33.16
CA THR A 384 -9.97 13.94 -34.42
C THR A 384 -10.56 15.03 -35.32
N ASP A 385 -10.86 14.68 -36.57
CA ASP A 385 -11.52 15.57 -37.54
C ASP A 385 -12.94 16.01 -37.10
N LEU A 386 -13.53 15.31 -36.13
CA LEU A 386 -14.81 15.66 -35.53
C LEU A 386 -14.70 16.73 -34.43
N CYS A 387 -13.48 17.05 -33.97
CA CYS A 387 -13.26 18.12 -33.00
C CYS A 387 -13.51 19.49 -33.62
N ASN A 388 -14.05 20.42 -32.82
CA ASN A 388 -14.27 21.80 -33.28
C ASN A 388 -12.97 22.56 -33.64
N CYS A 389 -11.82 22.09 -33.15
CA CYS A 389 -10.52 22.64 -33.49
C CYS A 389 -9.98 22.16 -34.84
N ALA A 390 -10.53 21.10 -35.43
CA ALA A 390 -10.01 20.49 -36.67
C ALA A 390 -10.02 21.46 -37.87
N ARG A 391 -10.92 22.46 -37.86
CA ARG A 391 -11.01 23.50 -38.90
C ARG A 391 -10.11 24.71 -38.63
N LYS A 392 -9.16 24.58 -37.70
CA LYS A 392 -8.25 25.64 -37.22
C LYS A 392 -6.86 25.07 -36.99
N THR A 393 -5.96 25.88 -36.43
CA THR A 393 -4.65 25.42 -35.96
C THR A 393 -4.81 24.57 -34.69
N CYS A 394 -4.72 23.25 -34.81
CA CYS A 394 -4.71 22.32 -33.68
C CYS A 394 -3.32 21.69 -33.52
N SER A 395 -2.70 21.89 -32.37
CA SER A 395 -1.39 21.31 -32.03
C SER A 395 -1.49 19.89 -31.47
N ASN A 396 -2.68 19.47 -31.01
CA ASN A 396 -2.91 18.11 -30.48
C ASN A 396 -3.39 17.17 -31.60
N ILE A 397 -2.56 16.93 -32.61
CA ILE A 397 -2.85 16.02 -33.73
C ILE A 397 -2.04 14.72 -33.59
N ALA A 398 -2.55 13.62 -34.15
CA ALA A 398 -1.81 12.36 -34.16
C ALA A 398 -0.54 12.51 -35.03
N GLY A 399 0.66 12.29 -34.45
CA GLY A 399 1.92 12.23 -35.21
C GLY A 399 3.04 13.20 -34.78
N GLN A 400 2.88 14.05 -33.76
CA GLN A 400 4.01 14.78 -33.19
C GLN A 400 4.61 14.00 -32.02
N ALA A 401 5.50 13.06 -32.32
CA ALA A 401 6.58 12.74 -31.39
C ALA A 401 7.50 13.98 -31.34
N SER A 402 7.81 14.46 -30.14
CA SER A 402 8.81 15.50 -29.92
C SER A 402 10.16 14.99 -30.39
N PHE A 403 10.63 15.46 -31.54
CA PHE A 403 12.05 15.45 -31.85
C PHE A 403 12.67 16.57 -31.02
N GLU A 404 13.54 16.22 -30.08
CA GLU A 404 14.49 17.18 -29.52
C GLU A 404 15.43 17.53 -30.69
N ASP A 405 15.38 18.78 -31.14
CA ASP A 405 16.37 19.31 -32.09
C ASP A 405 17.71 19.39 -31.32
N ASP A 406 18.60 18.43 -31.56
CA ASP A 406 20.02 18.62 -31.30
C ASP A 406 20.52 19.64 -32.34
N GLU A 407 20.66 20.90 -31.92
CA GLU A 407 21.44 21.89 -32.66
C GLU A 407 22.90 21.43 -32.65
N GLU A 408 23.36 20.89 -33.79
CA GLU A 408 24.79 20.73 -34.08
C GLU A 408 25.39 22.14 -34.26
N ASP A 409 26.16 22.59 -33.25
CA ASP A 409 27.04 23.75 -33.38
C ASP A 409 28.18 23.41 -34.35
N ASP A 410 28.06 23.92 -35.58
CA ASP A 410 29.16 24.07 -36.54
C ASP A 410 30.09 25.19 -36.05
N ASP A 411 31.19 24.81 -35.37
CA ASP A 411 32.37 25.68 -35.21
C ASP A 411 33.48 25.21 -36.16
N ASP A 412 33.49 25.82 -37.34
CA ASP A 412 34.65 25.92 -38.23
C ASP A 412 35.69 26.86 -37.60
N ASP A 413 36.91 26.38 -37.33
CA ASP A 413 38.07 27.26 -37.31
C ASP A 413 39.34 26.58 -37.86
N HIS A 414 39.92 27.29 -38.83
CA HIS A 414 41.07 26.93 -39.65
C HIS A 414 42.40 26.88 -38.87
N GLU A 415 43.24 25.86 -39.14
CA GLU A 415 44.68 26.11 -39.30
C GLU A 415 45.35 25.07 -40.22
N ALA A 416 46.09 25.56 -41.21
CA ALA A 416 46.80 24.79 -42.23
C ALA A 416 48.31 24.82 -41.97
N ALA A 417 48.99 23.67 -42.05
CA ALA A 417 50.37 23.55 -42.56
C ALA A 417 50.85 22.08 -42.70
N GLU A 418 50.96 21.66 -43.96
CA GLU A 418 52.12 21.00 -44.61
C GLU A 418 52.64 19.56 -44.28
N LEU A 419 52.87 18.86 -45.43
CA LEU A 419 53.96 17.91 -45.77
C LEU A 419 53.84 16.45 -45.24
N THR A 420 53.80 15.37 -46.03
CA THR A 420 54.48 15.05 -47.30
C THR A 420 53.86 13.81 -47.97
N SER A 421 53.91 13.77 -49.30
CA SER A 421 53.61 12.59 -50.12
C SER A 421 54.64 11.47 -49.98
N LYS A 422 54.19 10.21 -50.07
CA LYS A 422 54.97 9.10 -50.64
C LYS A 422 54.07 8.24 -51.55
N ARG A 423 54.28 8.44 -52.86
CA ARG A 423 54.27 7.48 -54.00
C ARG A 423 53.44 6.19 -53.87
N THR A 424 52.54 5.96 -54.83
CA THR A 424 52.74 4.91 -55.86
C THR A 424 51.74 5.06 -57.02
N ASN A 425 52.32 5.10 -58.23
CA ASN A 425 51.79 4.97 -59.60
C ASN A 425 50.57 5.80 -60.07
#